data_AF-A0A352A886-F1
#
_entry.id   AF-A0A352A886-F1
#
_cell.length_a   1.000
_cell.length_b   1.000
_cell.length_c   1.000
_cell.angle_alpha   90.00
_cell.angle_beta   90.00
_cell.angle_gamma   90.00
#
_symmetry.space_group_name_H-M   'P 1'
#
loop_
_entity.id
_entity.type
_entity.pdbx_description
1 polymer ?
#
loop_
_entity_poly.entity_id
_entity_poly.type
_entity_poly.pdbx_seq_one_letter_code
_entity_poly.pdbx_strand_id
1 'polypeptide(L)'
;MSTNFYVNFIYFIMYSVIGWICEVIFCSIPEKKFINRGFLNGPLCPIYGFGALIVIFFLTPFKDSIFLVFIFGLIVTSTLEYFTSYAMEKLFHSKWWDYSNNRFNINGRVCLLNS
;
A
#
# COMPACT_ATOMS: atom_id res chain seq x y z
N MET A 1 -12.44 -18.55 4.74
CA MET A 1 -12.04 -18.13 3.36
C MET A 1 -11.34 -19.31 2.73
N SER A 2 -11.70 -19.69 1.50
CA SER A 2 -11.00 -20.79 0.82
C SER A 2 -9.56 -20.36 0.57
N THR A 3 -8.60 -21.09 1.14
CA THR A 3 -7.13 -20.90 1.04
C THR A 3 -6.60 -21.24 -0.37
N ASN A 4 -7.40 -20.98 -1.40
CA ASN A 4 -7.07 -21.32 -2.77
C ASN A 4 -6.00 -20.37 -3.30
N PHE A 5 -4.77 -20.89 -3.40
CA PHE A 5 -3.60 -20.18 -3.88
C PHE A 5 -3.85 -19.45 -5.20
N TYR A 6 -4.56 -20.08 -6.14
CA TYR A 6 -4.91 -19.50 -7.43
C TYR A 6 -5.70 -18.19 -7.32
N VAL A 7 -6.66 -18.12 -6.39
CA VAL A 7 -7.49 -16.91 -6.18
C VAL A 7 -6.64 -15.79 -5.59
N ASN A 8 -5.81 -16.11 -4.60
CA ASN A 8 -4.91 -15.14 -3.98
C ASN A 8 -3.86 -14.61 -4.97
N PHE A 9 -3.35 -15.47 -5.86
CA PHE A 9 -2.43 -15.07 -6.91
C PHE A 9 -3.08 -14.13 -7.93
N ILE A 10 -4.33 -14.39 -8.34
CA ILE A 10 -5.09 -13.50 -9.22
C ILE A 10 -5.32 -12.15 -8.54
N TYR A 11 -5.74 -12.13 -7.28
CA TYR A 11 -5.88 -10.89 -6.52
C TYR A 11 -4.56 -10.12 -6.43
N PHE A 12 -3.47 -10.80 -6.12
CA PHE A 12 -2.14 -10.19 -6.08
C PHE A 12 -1.80 -9.49 -7.39
N ILE A 13 -1.97 -10.17 -8.52
CA ILE A 13 -1.68 -9.60 -9.85
C ILE A 13 -2.62 -8.43 -10.16
N MET A 14 -3.93 -8.60 -9.95
CA MET A 14 -4.91 -7.54 -10.23
C MET A 14 -4.61 -6.26 -9.44
N TYR A 15 -4.42 -6.38 -8.12
CA TYR A 15 -4.14 -5.22 -7.28
C TYR A 15 -2.75 -4.62 -7.55
N SER A 16 -1.77 -5.44 -7.98
CA SER A 16 -0.46 -4.93 -8.42
C SER A 16 -0.55 -4.11 -9.72
N VAL A 17 -1.40 -4.50 -10.66
CA VAL A 17 -1.65 -3.75 -11.90
C VAL A 17 -2.44 -2.47 -11.60
N ILE A 18 -3.50 -2.54 -10.80
CA ILE A 18 -4.30 -1.37 -10.43
C ILE A 18 -3.43 -0.35 -9.70
N GLY A 19 -2.64 -0.79 -8.72
CA GLY A 19 -1.69 0.06 -8.01
C GLY A 19 -0.68 0.71 -8.95
N TRP A 20 -0.16 -0.04 -9.92
CA TRP A 20 0.71 0.52 -10.97
C TRP A 20 0.00 1.58 -11.82
N ILE A 21 -1.24 1.35 -12.25
CA ILE A 21 -2.03 2.34 -13.01
C ILE A 21 -2.20 3.63 -12.19
N CYS A 22 -2.57 3.51 -10.91
CA CYS A 22 -2.72 4.66 -10.01
C CYS A 22 -1.41 5.45 -9.85
N GLU A 23 -0.29 4.76 -9.61
CA GLU A 23 1.05 5.35 -9.50
C GLU A 23 1.48 6.06 -10.79
N VAL A 24 1.29 5.39 -11.93
CA VAL A 24 1.63 5.95 -13.24
C VAL A 24 0.79 7.20 -13.51
N ILE A 25 -0.52 7.17 -13.25
CA ILE A 25 -1.38 8.35 -13.42
C ILE A 25 -0.95 9.49 -12.47
N PHE A 26 -0.74 9.17 -11.19
CA PHE A 26 -0.37 10.13 -10.16
C PHE A 26 0.97 10.82 -10.46
N CYS A 27 1.98 10.06 -10.93
CA CYS A 27 3.27 10.62 -11.32
C CYS A 27 3.26 11.27 -12.71
N SER A 28 2.46 10.79 -13.65
CA SER A 28 2.49 11.27 -15.04
C SER A 28 1.74 12.60 -15.22
N ILE A 29 0.70 12.86 -14.44
CA ILE A 29 -0.07 14.11 -14.53
C ILE A 29 0.77 15.35 -14.17
N PRO A 30 1.50 15.40 -13.04
CA PRO A 30 2.32 16.56 -12.67
C PRO A 30 3.50 16.78 -13.61
N GLU A 31 4.16 15.69 -14.03
CA GLU A 31 5.37 15.72 -14.86
C GLU A 31 5.06 15.85 -16.37
N LYS A 32 3.79 15.73 -16.76
CA LYS A 32 3.32 15.72 -18.17
C LYS A 32 4.10 14.73 -19.06
N LYS A 33 4.66 13.69 -18.46
CA LYS A 33 5.46 12.64 -19.10
C LYS A 33 5.03 11.30 -18.55
N PHE A 34 5.04 10.28 -19.40
CA PHE A 34 4.76 8.93 -18.93
C PHE A 34 5.93 8.44 -18.08
N ILE A 35 5.69 8.29 -16.77
CA ILE A 35 6.69 7.78 -15.83
C ILE A 35 6.28 6.37 -15.43
N ASN A 36 7.05 5.39 -15.88
CA ASN A 36 6.84 4.01 -15.48
C ASN A 36 7.46 3.77 -14.09
N ARG A 37 6.61 3.67 -13.07
CA ARG A 37 6.97 3.31 -11.68
C ARG A 37 6.93 1.81 -11.40
N GLY A 38 6.73 1.02 -12.46
CA GLY A 38 6.60 -0.42 -12.38
C GLY A 38 7.89 -1.11 -11.95
N PHE A 39 7.75 -2.18 -11.15
CA PHE A 39 8.88 -2.98 -10.72
C PHE A 39 9.53 -3.65 -11.94
N LEU A 40 10.87 -3.58 -12.04
CA LEU A 40 11.64 -4.09 -13.19
C LEU A 40 11.18 -3.55 -14.57
N ASN A 41 10.65 -2.33 -14.63
CA ASN A 41 10.03 -1.72 -15.83
C ASN A 41 8.75 -2.42 -16.33
N GLY A 42 8.19 -3.40 -15.59
CA GLY A 42 6.94 -4.07 -15.92
C GLY A 42 5.70 -3.36 -15.38
N PRO A 43 4.48 -3.62 -15.88
CA PRO A 43 3.25 -2.94 -15.46
C PRO A 43 2.69 -3.46 -14.12
N LEU A 44 3.57 -3.69 -13.14
CA LEU A 44 3.24 -4.31 -11.88
C LEU A 44 3.94 -3.57 -10.74
N CYS A 45 3.16 -3.23 -9.72
CA CYS A 45 3.68 -2.69 -8.48
C CYS A 45 3.31 -3.66 -7.33
N PRO A 46 4.19 -4.64 -7.04
CA PRO A 46 3.92 -5.74 -6.08
C PRO A 46 3.46 -5.27 -4.70
N ILE A 47 3.87 -4.07 -4.30
CA ILE A 47 3.54 -3.50 -2.98
C ILE A 47 2.03 -3.35 -2.80
N TYR A 48 1.30 -2.96 -3.84
CA TYR A 48 -0.16 -2.85 -3.81
C TYR A 48 -0.83 -4.22 -3.80
N GLY A 49 -0.26 -5.21 -4.50
CA GLY A 49 -0.72 -6.59 -4.45
C GLY A 49 -0.60 -7.20 -3.06
N PHE A 50 0.57 -7.09 -2.43
CA PHE A 50 0.78 -7.55 -1.06
C PHE A 50 -0.08 -6.79 -0.06
N GLY A 51 -0.19 -5.46 -0.19
CA GLY A 51 -1.03 -4.65 0.68
C GLY A 51 -2.51 -5.03 0.60
N ALA A 52 -3.04 -5.21 -0.60
CA ALA A 52 -4.42 -5.64 -0.78
C ALA A 52 -4.67 -7.03 -0.20
N LEU A 53 -3.76 -7.99 -0.40
CA LEU A 53 -3.87 -9.33 0.20
C LEU A 53 -3.85 -9.28 1.73
N ILE A 54 -2.97 -8.48 2.33
CA ILE A 54 -2.90 -8.29 3.79
C ILE A 54 -4.23 -7.72 4.29
N VAL A 55 -4.73 -6.64 3.67
CA VAL A 55 -6.00 -6.03 4.04
C VAL A 55 -7.14 -7.03 3.93
N ILE A 56 -7.26 -7.74 2.79
CA ILE A 56 -8.30 -8.75 2.60
C ILE A 56 -8.20 -9.84 3.66
N PHE A 57 -6.99 -10.35 3.95
CA PHE A 57 -6.81 -11.43 4.91
C PHE A 57 -7.17 -11.01 6.34
N PHE A 58 -6.75 -9.82 6.77
CA PHE A 58 -6.96 -9.34 8.14
C PHE A 58 -8.34 -8.73 8.38
N LEU A 59 -8.97 -8.10 7.37
CA LEU A 59 -10.27 -7.43 7.54
C LEU A 59 -11.47 -8.32 7.19
N THR A 60 -11.31 -9.35 6.35
CA THR A 60 -12.44 -10.25 5.98
C THR A 60 -13.16 -10.88 7.17
N PRO A 61 -12.48 -11.31 8.26
CA PRO A 61 -13.16 -11.85 9.45
C PRO A 61 -14.08 -10.83 10.15
N PHE A 62 -13.83 -9.54 9.95
CA PHE A 62 -14.56 -8.46 10.61
C PHE A 62 -15.55 -7.75 9.69
N LYS A 63 -15.73 -8.23 8.45
CA LYS A 63 -16.52 -7.59 7.39
C LYS A 63 -17.95 -7.18 7.80
N ASP A 64 -18.54 -7.90 8.76
CA ASP A 64 -19.93 -7.69 9.19
C ASP A 64 -20.07 -6.52 10.19
N SER A 65 -18.95 -6.00 10.73
CA SER A 65 -18.94 -4.85 11.63
C SER A 65 -18.15 -3.70 11.03
N ILE A 66 -18.87 -2.69 10.51
CA ILE A 66 -18.27 -1.50 9.88
C ILE A 66 -17.25 -0.81 10.80
N PHE A 67 -17.53 -0.80 12.11
CA PHE A 67 -16.66 -0.17 13.10
C PHE A 67 -15.35 -0.93 13.28
N LEU A 68 -15.40 -2.27 13.35
CA LEU A 68 -14.19 -3.08 13.43
C LEU A 68 -13.38 -3.02 12.15
N VAL A 69 -14.03 -3.03 10.97
CA VAL A 69 -13.34 -2.87 9.68
C VAL A 69 -12.61 -1.53 9.63
N PHE A 70 -13.21 -0.44 10.12
CA PHE A 70 -12.57 0.87 10.15
C PHE A 70 -11.34 0.89 11.08
N ILE A 71 -11.49 0.40 12.32
CA ILE A 71 -10.39 0.39 13.30
C ILE A 71 -9.25 -0.52 12.85
N PHE A 72 -9.55 -1.76 12.44
CA PHE A 72 -8.53 -2.68 11.95
C PHE A 72 -7.93 -2.23 10.62
N GLY A 73 -8.73 -1.62 9.75
CA GLY A 73 -8.27 -0.99 8.51
C GLY A 73 -7.19 0.04 8.80
N LEU A 74 -7.50 1.02 9.66
CA LEU A 74 -6.56 2.06 10.08
C LEU A 74 -5.29 1.47 10.67
N ILE A 75 -5.39 0.46 11.54
CA ILE A 75 -4.21 -0.20 12.13
C ILE A 75 -3.37 -0.91 11.06
N VAL A 76 -4.00 -1.67 10.16
CA VAL A 76 -3.32 -2.46 9.13
C VAL A 76 -2.65 -1.55 8.10
N THR A 77 -3.35 -0.52 7.60
CA THR A 77 -2.81 0.45 6.64
C THR A 77 -1.65 1.23 7.26
N SER A 78 -1.82 1.75 8.48
CA SER A 78 -0.75 2.43 9.23
C SER A 78 0.47 1.54 9.43
N THR A 79 0.27 0.28 9.81
CA THR A 79 1.38 -0.66 10.05
C THR A 79 2.13 -0.95 8.75
N LEU A 80 1.38 -1.16 7.65
CA LEU A 80 1.95 -1.42 6.34
C LEU A 80 2.73 -0.22 5.82
N GLU A 81 2.19 1.00 5.98
CA GLU A 81 2.86 2.24 5.62
C GLU A 81 4.16 2.42 6.42
N TYR A 82 4.12 2.19 7.73
CA TYR A 82 5.30 2.27 8.59
C TYR A 82 6.38 1.28 8.17
N PHE A 83 5.99 0.02 7.99
CA PHE A 83 6.92 -1.06 7.63
C PHE A 83 7.51 -0.83 6.23
N THR A 84 6.70 -0.38 5.29
CA THR A 84 7.15 0.00 3.96
C THR A 84 8.19 1.12 4.06
N SER A 85 7.85 2.24 4.70
CA SER A 85 8.77 3.37 4.88
C SER A 85 10.09 2.94 5.53
N TYR A 86 10.03 2.08 6.55
CA TYR A 86 11.21 1.52 7.20
C TYR A 86 12.05 0.61 6.30
N ALA A 87 11.42 -0.36 5.63
CA ALA A 87 12.10 -1.29 4.73
C ALA A 87 12.77 -0.54 3.58
N MET A 88 12.11 0.49 3.05
CA MET A 88 12.62 1.34 2.00
C MET A 88 13.84 2.15 2.44
N GLU A 89 13.78 2.76 3.63
CA GLU A 89 14.92 3.47 4.21
C GLU A 89 16.11 2.53 4.46
N LYS A 90 15.86 1.28 4.85
CA LYS A 90 16.92 0.27 5.08
C LYS A 90 17.51 -0.32 3.81
N LEU A 91 16.70 -0.56 2.77
CA LEU A 91 17.14 -1.22 1.54
C LEU A 91 17.67 -0.25 0.50
N PHE A 92 17.09 0.95 0.41
CA PHE A 92 17.38 1.92 -0.64
C PHE A 92 17.95 3.24 -0.11
N HIS A 93 18.15 3.37 1.21
CA HIS A 93 18.63 4.59 1.87
C HIS A 93 17.86 5.86 1.47
N SER A 94 16.60 5.66 1.04
CA SER A 94 15.75 6.70 0.46
C SER A 94 14.44 6.75 1.21
N LYS A 95 14.00 7.96 1.54
CA LYS A 95 12.66 8.20 2.08
C LYS A 95 11.76 8.68 0.94
N TRP A 96 10.75 7.89 0.60
CA TRP A 96 9.78 8.26 -0.44
C TRP A 96 8.77 9.31 0.03
N TRP A 97 8.54 9.40 1.35
CA TRP A 97 7.73 10.43 1.97
C TRP A 97 8.26 10.76 3.36
N ASP A 98 8.00 11.99 3.81
CA ASP A 98 8.35 12.46 5.14
C ASP A 98 7.17 13.24 5.75
N TYR A 99 6.56 12.66 6.78
CA TYR A 99 5.45 13.23 7.55
C TYR A 99 5.91 13.87 8.86
N SER A 100 7.20 14.16 9.05
CA SER A 100 7.73 14.71 10.31
C SER A 100 7.05 16.02 10.75
N ASN A 101 6.54 16.80 9.79
CA ASN A 101 5.83 18.06 10.04
C ASN A 101 4.32 17.90 10.30
N ASN A 102 3.77 16.69 10.20
CA ASN A 102 2.34 16.46 10.39
C ASN A 102 2.01 16.11 11.85
N ARG A 103 0.82 16.52 12.33
CA ARG A 103 0.37 16.18 13.68
C ARG A 103 0.10 14.68 13.79
N PHE A 104 0.37 14.10 14.97
CA PHE A 104 0.25 12.64 15.22
C PHE A 104 1.07 11.77 14.26
N ASN A 105 2.25 12.25 13.85
CA ASN A 105 3.18 11.43 13.09
C ASN A 105 3.98 10.49 14.00
N ILE A 106 4.35 9.32 13.49
CA ILE A 106 5.26 8.38 14.14
C ILE A 106 6.54 8.33 13.31
N ASN A 107 7.63 8.88 13.85
CA ASN A 107 8.95 8.96 13.21
C ASN A 107 8.95 9.57 11.79
N GLY A 108 7.96 10.41 11.47
CA GLY A 108 7.76 10.94 10.12
C GLY A 108 7.39 9.90 9.07
N ARG A 109 7.07 8.65 9.46
CA ARG A 109 6.79 7.55 8.53
C ARG A 109 5.31 7.31 8.28
N VAL A 110 4.50 7.54 9.31
CA VAL A 110 3.04 7.41 9.29
C VAL A 110 2.45 8.63 9.98
N CYS A 111 1.30 9.08 9.52
CA CYS A 111 0.53 10.13 10.17
C CYS A 111 -0.96 9.79 10.10
N LEU A 112 -1.67 10.13 11.18
CA LEU A 112 -3.11 9.90 11.33
C LEU A 112 -3.97 10.56 10.23
N LEU A 113 -3.43 11.57 9.54
CA LEU A 113 -4.09 12.24 8.41
C LEU A 113 -4.09 11.39 7.13
N ASN A 114 -3.15 10.44 7.01
CA ASN A 114 -2.98 9.56 5.86
C ASN A 114 -3.40 8.10 6.15
N SER A 115 -3.95 7.83 7.34
CA SER A 115 -4.28 6.49 7.86
C SER A 115 -5.74 6.13 7.74
#